data_AF-A0A940UPA1-F1
#
_entry.id   AF-A0A940UPA1-F1
#
_cell.length_a   1.000
_cell.length_b   1.000
_cell.length_c   1.000
_cell.angle_alpha   90.00
_cell.angle_beta   90.00
_cell.angle_gamma   90.00
#
_symmetry.space_group_name_H-M   'P 1'
#
loop_
_entity.id
_entity.type
_entity.pdbx_description
1 polymer ?
#
loop_
_entity_poly.entity_id
_entity_poly.type
_entity_poly.pdbx_seq_one_letter_code
_entity_poly.pdbx_strand_id
1 'polypeptide(L)' 'MTTKAKALQTLYKRGKVAASGLQQAVSDGMITADEYAEITGTALEEATA' A
#
# COMPACT_ATOMS: atom_id res chain seq x y z
N MET A 1 -2.56 11.49 0.41
CA MET A 1 -2.96 10.40 -0.50
C MET A 1 -3.45 10.85 -1.87
N THR A 2 -2.82 10.28 -2.90
CA THR A 2 -3.22 10.32 -4.30
C THR A 2 -4.50 9.51 -4.57
N THR A 3 -5.12 9.72 -5.73
CA THR A 3 -6.29 8.95 -6.18
C THR A 3 -5.99 7.45 -6.28
N LYS A 4 -4.76 7.09 -6.67
CA LYS A 4 -4.31 5.69 -6.79
C LYS A 4 -4.22 5.02 -5.41
N ALA A 5 -3.62 5.71 -4.43
CA ALA A 5 -3.55 5.23 -3.05
C ALA A 5 -4.93 4.98 -2.44
N LYS A 6 -5.90 5.87 -2.69
CA LYS A 6 -7.29 5.68 -2.23
C LYS A 6 -7.96 4.46 -2.86
N ALA A 7 -7.72 4.20 -4.14
CA ALA A 7 -8.24 3.01 -4.82
C ALA A 7 -7.63 1.73 -4.23
N LEU A 8 -6.32 1.71 -4.03
CA LEU A 8 -5.61 0.60 -3.40
C LEU A 8 -6.05 0.36 -1.95
N GLN A 9 -6.26 1.42 -1.17
CA GLN A 9 -6.83 1.31 0.18
C GLN A 9 -8.19 0.61 0.19
N THR A 10 -9.05 0.98 -0.76
CA THR A 10 -10.38 0.38 -0.89
C THR A 10 -10.29 -1.10 -1.27
N LEU A 11 -9.38 -1.46 -2.17
CA LEU A 11 -9.15 -2.86 -2.56
C LEU A 11 -8.55 -3.68 -1.42
N TYR A 12 -7.60 -3.12 -0.68
CA TYR A 12 -6.98 -3.74 0.49
C TYR A 12 -8.02 -4.01 1.59
N LYS A 13 -8.84 -3.01 1.94
CA LYS A 13 -9.95 -3.16 2.90
C LYS A 13 -10.98 -4.23 2.49
N ARG A 14 -11.11 -4.48 1.18
CA ARG A 14 -11.99 -5.50 0.61
C ARG A 14 -11.32 -6.87 0.44
N GLY A 15 -10.05 -7.02 0.86
CA GLY A 15 -9.27 -8.25 0.70
C GLY A 15 -8.98 -8.61 -0.76
N LYS A 16 -9.09 -7.65 -1.69
CA LYS A 16 -8.82 -7.85 -3.12
C LYS A 16 -7.35 -7.69 -3.48
N VAL A 17 -6.59 -7.02 -2.63
CA VAL A 17 -5.14 -6.82 -2.75
C VAL A 17 -4.52 -7.12 -1.39
N ALA A 18 -3.40 -7.86 -1.39
CA ALA A 18 -2.63 -8.14 -0.19
C ALA A 18 -1.55 -7.07 0.04
N ALA A 19 -0.94 -7.06 1.23
CA ALA A 19 0.16 -6.15 1.56
C ALA A 19 1.32 -6.25 0.55
N SER A 20 1.66 -7.45 0.08
CA SER A 20 2.68 -7.66 -0.97
C SER A 20 2.34 -6.94 -2.29
N GLY A 21 1.06 -6.89 -2.68
CA GLY A 21 0.62 -6.13 -3.85
C GLY A 21 0.76 -4.61 -3.66
N LEU A 22 0.61 -4.13 -2.42
CA LEU A 22 0.87 -2.72 -2.08
C LEU A 22 2.38 -2.42 -2.07
N GLN A 23 3.23 -3.34 -1.60
CA GLN A 23 4.69 -3.19 -1.67
C GLN A 23 5.17 -3.10 -3.12
N GLN A 24 4.61 -3.91 -4.02
CA GLN A 24 4.88 -3.81 -5.45
C GLN A 24 4.42 -2.45 -6.00
N ALA A 25 3.25 -1.96 -5.59
CA ALA A 25 2.77 -0.65 -6.01
C ALA A 25 3.67 0.51 -5.54
N VAL A 26 4.36 0.37 -4.40
CA VAL A 26 5.42 1.31 -3.99
C VAL A 26 6.63 1.21 -4.91
N SER A 27 7.08 -0.01 -5.19
CA SER A 27 8.24 -0.28 -6.07
C SER A 27 8.01 0.24 -7.50
N ASP A 28 6.77 0.13 -8.00
CA ASP A 28 6.34 0.62 -9.30
C ASP A 28 6.12 2.15 -9.32
N GLY A 29 6.31 2.84 -8.19
CA GLY A 29 6.09 4.28 -8.03
C GLY A 29 4.62 4.70 -8.13
N MET A 30 3.70 3.75 -7.96
CA MET A 30 2.27 3.99 -8.06
C MET A 30 1.70 4.65 -6.81
N ILE A 31 2.32 4.36 -5.65
CA ILE A 31 2.10 4.99 -4.34
C ILE A 31 3.43 5.21 -3.62
N THR A 32 3.45 6.06 -2.59
CA THR A 32 4.65 6.25 -1.74
C THR A 32 4.69 5.29 -0.55
N ALA A 33 5.85 5.18 0.12
CA ALA A 33 5.99 4.41 1.36
C ALA A 33 5.08 4.95 2.49
N ASP A 34 4.87 6.27 2.56
CA ASP A 34 3.95 6.88 3.52
C ASP A 34 2.50 6.48 3.22
N GLU A 35 2.12 6.45 1.94
CA GLU A 35 0.79 6.01 1.53
C GLU A 35 0.59 4.51 1.81
N TYR A 36 1.61 3.69 1.63
CA TYR A 36 1.59 2.28 2.03
C TYR A 36 1.32 2.13 3.53
N ALA A 37 2.02 2.91 4.37
CA ALA A 37 1.83 2.88 5.82
C ALA A 37 0.44 3.35 6.23
N GLU A 38 -0.11 4.38 5.58
CA GLU A 38 -1.49 4.82 5.78
C GLU A 38 -2.54 3.76 5.34
N ILE A 39 -2.24 2.90 4.36
CA ILE A 39 -3.16 1.84 3.91
C ILE A 39 -3.12 0.63 4.85
N THR A 40 -1.91 0.18 5.18
CA THR A 40 -1.67 -1.08 5.89
C THR A 40 -1.66 -0.92 7.40
N GLY A 41 -1.38 0.29 7.90
CA GLY A 41 -1.14 0.57 9.31
C GLY A 41 0.25 0.14 9.79
N THR A 42 1.12 -0.30 8.88
CA THR A 42 2.46 -0.82 9.18
C THR A 42 3.50 -0.07 8.35
N ALA A 43 4.66 0.24 8.94
CA ALA A 43 5.75 0.83 8.19
C ALA A 43 6.24 -0.15 7.12
N LEU A 44 6.59 0.36 5.93
CA LEU A 44 7.12 -0.49 4.86
C LEU A 44 8.41 -1.21 5.29
N GLU A 45 9.24 -0.58 6.14
CA GLU A 45 10.46 -1.18 6.70
C GLU A 45 10.17 -2.46 7.52
N GLU A 46 9.09 -2.48 8.31
CA GLU A 46 8.69 -3.63 9.11
C GLU A 46 8.11 -4.78 8.27
N ALA A 47 7.60 -4.47 7.07
CA ALA A 47 7.03 -5.46 6.17
C ALA A 47 8.08 -6.20 5.32
N THR A 48 9.35 -5.77 5.37
CA THR A 48 10.47 -6.38 4.64
C THR A 48 11.51 -7.05 5.56
N ALA A 49 11.35 -6.93 6.88
CA ALA A 49 12.18 -7.59 7.90
C ALA A 49 11.68 -9.01 8.21
#